data_AF-X1AR18-F1
#
_entry.id   AF-X1AR18-F1
#
_cell.length_a   1.000
_cell.length_b   1.000
_cell.length_c   1.000
_cell.angle_alpha   90.00
_cell.angle_beta   90.00
_cell.angle_gamma   90.00
#
_symmetry.space_group_name_H-M   'P 1'
#
loop_
_entity.id
_entity.type
_entity.pdbx_description
1 polymer ?
#
loop_
_entity_poly.entity_id
_entity_poly.type
_entity_poly.pdbx_seq_one_letter_code
_entity_poly.pdbx_strand_id
1 'polypeptide(L)'
;MDFYNDIKERFFNLIKEKDIMSSKVEVVSARTLTPQEVIGKPERDDFPLLKGKEVMLQADFKGSLGQVFTDMPGNYSGTLREVFEIPLVNNFRRAIFVASINAVLRHLNYISKTVHCRDKEPGECAAHLVDYIKERFGQPRIAF
;
A
#
# COMPACT_ATOMS: atom_id res chain seq x y z
N MET A 1 -6.31 5.11 22.85
CA MET A 1 -6.69 5.41 21.45
C MET A 1 -6.40 4.15 20.64
N ASP A 2 -7.33 3.68 19.81
CA ASP A 2 -7.09 2.55 18.89
C ASP A 2 -6.20 3.02 17.72
N PHE A 3 -5.21 2.22 17.32
CA PHE A 3 -4.17 2.57 16.33
C PHE A 3 -4.77 3.06 15.00
N TYR A 4 -5.80 2.37 14.50
CA TYR A 4 -6.45 2.74 13.25
C TYR A 4 -7.28 4.02 13.36
N ASN A 5 -7.83 4.32 14.54
CA ASN A 5 -8.57 5.56 14.74
C ASN A 5 -7.62 6.78 14.72
N ASP A 6 -6.41 6.67 15.26
CA ASP A 6 -5.39 7.73 15.15
C ASP A 6 -5.00 7.96 13.68
N ILE A 7 -4.81 6.89 12.89
CA ILE A 7 -4.55 7.03 11.43
C ILE A 7 -5.71 7.73 10.74
N LYS A 8 -6.95 7.33 11.02
CA LYS A 8 -8.16 7.95 10.44
C LYS A 8 -8.16 9.45 10.76
N GLU A 9 -8.01 9.82 12.02
CA GLU A 9 -8.02 11.22 12.45
C GLU A 9 -6.92 12.05 11.78
N ARG A 10 -5.68 11.56 11.77
CA ARG A 10 -4.56 12.25 11.13
C ARG A 10 -4.77 12.40 9.63
N PHE A 11 -5.21 11.35 8.96
CA PHE A 11 -5.50 11.38 7.53
C PHE A 11 -6.61 12.38 7.21
N PHE A 12 -7.73 12.34 7.95
CA PHE A 12 -8.83 13.29 7.78
C PHE A 12 -8.35 14.74 7.93
N ASN A 13 -7.54 15.02 8.94
CA ASN A 13 -6.97 16.35 9.14
C ASN A 13 -6.08 16.82 7.98
N LEU A 14 -5.39 15.91 7.28
CA LEU A 14 -4.60 16.24 6.09
C LEU A 14 -5.45 16.59 4.86
N ILE A 15 -6.67 16.05 4.77
CA ILE A 15 -7.49 16.13 3.55
C ILE A 15 -8.77 16.96 3.68
N LYS A 16 -9.17 17.33 4.89
CA LYS A 16 -10.47 18.01 5.17
C LYS A 16 -10.69 19.31 4.38
N GLU A 17 -9.63 20.01 4.01
CA GLU A 17 -9.69 21.27 3.23
C GLU A 17 -9.62 21.06 1.71
N LYS A 18 -9.47 19.81 1.24
CA LYS A 18 -9.13 19.51 -0.16
C LYS A 18 -10.32 19.10 -1.03
N ASP A 19 -11.54 19.08 -0.48
CA ASP A 19 -12.79 18.69 -1.16
C ASP A 19 -12.71 17.37 -1.97
N ILE A 20 -11.96 16.39 -1.45
CA ILE A 20 -11.75 15.10 -2.12
C ILE A 20 -12.59 13.95 -1.54
N MET A 21 -13.33 14.17 -0.45
CA MET A 21 -14.07 13.11 0.24
C MET A 21 -15.16 12.46 -0.61
N SER A 22 -15.74 13.21 -1.56
CA SER A 22 -16.73 12.72 -2.52
C SER A 22 -16.10 12.00 -3.73
N SER A 23 -14.78 12.12 -3.91
CA SER A 23 -14.10 11.51 -5.06
C SER A 23 -14.14 9.98 -4.95
N LYS A 24 -14.45 9.33 -6.08
CA LYS A 24 -14.46 7.88 -6.17
C LYS A 24 -13.04 7.32 -6.05
N VAL A 25 -12.88 6.27 -5.26
CA VAL A 25 -11.68 5.46 -5.14
C VAL A 25 -12.01 4.09 -5.71
N GLU A 26 -11.25 3.64 -6.69
CA GLU A 26 -11.41 2.30 -7.24
C GLU A 26 -10.34 1.40 -6.66
N VAL A 27 -10.74 0.49 -5.76
CA VAL A 27 -9.83 -0.51 -5.19
C VAL A 27 -9.99 -1.80 -5.99
N VAL A 28 -9.29 -1.81 -7.11
CA VAL A 28 -9.28 -2.94 -8.01
C VAL A 28 -8.22 -3.93 -7.52
N SER A 29 -8.67 -5.06 -6.97
CA SER A 29 -7.85 -6.26 -7.14
C SER A 29 -8.04 -6.68 -8.59
N ALA A 30 -6.98 -6.65 -9.39
CA ALA A 30 -6.99 -7.34 -10.67
C ALA A 30 -6.99 -8.83 -10.34
N ARG A 31 -8.15 -9.39 -9.91
CA ARG A 31 -8.32 -10.80 -9.57
C ARG A 31 -7.12 -11.34 -8.77
N THR A 32 -6.76 -10.71 -7.63
CA THR A 32 -5.40 -10.79 -7.04
C THR A 32 -4.33 -10.44 -8.08
N LEU A 33 -3.76 -9.21 -8.06
CA LEU A 33 -2.72 -8.83 -9.01
C LEU A 33 -1.77 -10.01 -9.18
N THR A 34 -1.65 -10.50 -10.40
CA THR A 34 -0.83 -11.69 -10.65
C THR A 34 0.59 -11.36 -10.19
N PRO A 35 1.36 -12.35 -9.73
CA PRO A 35 2.73 -12.06 -9.28
C PRO A 35 3.55 -11.34 -10.35
N GLN A 36 3.27 -11.59 -11.63
CA GLN A 36 3.88 -10.88 -12.77
C GLN A 36 3.46 -9.41 -12.88
N GLU A 37 2.22 -9.05 -12.52
CA GLU A 37 1.79 -7.65 -12.46
C GLU A 37 2.41 -6.91 -11.27
N VAL A 38 2.61 -7.59 -10.13
CA VAL A 38 3.14 -6.97 -8.91
C VAL A 38 4.65 -6.81 -8.93
N ILE A 39 5.38 -7.88 -9.21
CA ILE A 39 6.86 -7.93 -9.13
C ILE A 39 7.52 -8.32 -10.44
N GLY A 40 6.77 -8.52 -11.52
CA GLY A 40 7.35 -8.87 -12.82
C GLY A 40 7.96 -10.28 -12.82
N LYS A 41 9.16 -10.39 -13.37
CA LYS A 41 9.98 -11.62 -13.37
C LYS A 41 11.23 -11.38 -12.53
N PRO A 42 11.12 -11.47 -11.20
CA PRO A 42 12.28 -11.29 -10.34
C PRO A 42 13.30 -12.42 -10.52
N GLU A 43 14.56 -12.14 -10.23
CA GLU A 43 15.66 -13.12 -10.34
C GLU A 43 15.55 -14.22 -9.28
N ARG A 44 14.90 -13.93 -8.14
CA ARG A 44 14.58 -14.91 -7.09
C ARG A 44 13.14 -15.39 -7.24
N ASP A 45 12.92 -16.67 -6.95
CA ASP A 45 11.62 -17.35 -7.06
C ASP A 45 10.92 -17.59 -5.72
N ASP A 46 11.53 -17.14 -4.62
CA ASP A 46 11.10 -17.49 -3.27
C ASP A 46 10.11 -16.52 -2.63
N PHE A 47 9.73 -15.44 -3.33
CA PHE A 47 8.82 -14.39 -2.84
C PHE A 47 7.45 -14.95 -2.42
N PRO A 48 6.89 -14.55 -1.26
CA PRO A 48 5.55 -14.95 -0.82
C PRO A 48 4.45 -14.64 -1.84
N LEU A 49 4.59 -13.55 -2.60
CA LEU A 49 3.72 -13.19 -3.72
C LEU A 49 3.69 -14.28 -4.81
N LEU A 50 4.85 -14.83 -5.19
CA LEU A 50 4.93 -15.90 -6.20
C LEU A 50 4.28 -17.20 -5.71
N LYS A 51 4.36 -17.45 -4.40
CA LYS A 51 3.84 -18.67 -3.75
C LYS A 51 2.35 -18.57 -3.40
N GLY A 52 1.70 -17.42 -3.65
CA GLY A 52 0.28 -17.19 -3.35
C GLY A 52 -0.04 -17.13 -1.85
N LYS A 53 0.98 -16.98 -0.99
CA LYS A 53 0.79 -16.85 0.47
C LYS A 53 0.37 -15.44 0.88
N GLU A 54 0.71 -14.46 0.04
CA GLU A 54 0.35 -13.06 0.19
C GLU A 54 -0.15 -12.55 -1.16
N VAL A 55 -1.06 -11.58 -1.10
CA VAL A 55 -1.64 -10.94 -2.28
C VAL A 55 -1.41 -9.44 -2.21
N MET A 56 -1.13 -8.82 -3.35
CA MET A 56 -1.13 -7.37 -3.47
C MET A 56 -2.50 -6.86 -3.89
N LEU A 57 -3.06 -5.93 -3.12
CA LEU A 57 -4.19 -5.09 -3.51
C LEU A 57 -3.71 -3.73 -3.98
N GLN A 58 -4.43 -3.15 -4.95
CA GLN A 58 -4.15 -1.82 -5.46
C GLN A 58 -5.41 -0.96 -5.43
N ALA A 59 -5.26 0.25 -4.90
CA ALA A 59 -6.21 1.32 -5.07
C ALA A 59 -5.72 2.27 -6.15
N ASP A 60 -6.65 2.71 -7.00
CA ASP A 60 -6.49 3.84 -7.90
C ASP A 60 -7.33 5.02 -7.37
N PHE A 61 -6.64 6.13 -7.13
CA PHE A 61 -7.26 7.41 -6.88
C PHE A 61 -6.77 8.42 -7.91
N LYS A 62 -7.61 8.74 -8.92
CA LYS A 62 -7.30 9.71 -9.98
C LYS A 62 -5.96 9.40 -10.69
N GLY A 63 -5.71 8.13 -11.01
CA GLY A 63 -4.49 7.63 -11.63
C GLY A 63 -3.29 7.48 -10.69
N SER A 64 -3.45 7.83 -9.41
CA SER A 64 -2.41 7.65 -8.39
C SER A 64 -2.62 6.32 -7.68
N LEU A 65 -1.61 5.44 -7.78
CA LEU A 65 -1.72 4.07 -7.30
C LEU A 65 -1.20 3.91 -5.86
N GLY A 66 -1.97 3.20 -5.05
CA GLY A 66 -1.60 2.80 -3.69
C GLY A 66 -1.71 1.29 -3.52
N GLN A 67 -0.60 0.62 -3.26
CA GLN A 67 -0.55 -0.82 -3.07
C GLN A 67 -0.45 -1.22 -1.60
N VAL A 68 -0.92 -2.43 -1.27
CA VAL A 68 -0.82 -3.04 0.07
C VAL A 68 -0.82 -4.57 -0.04
N PHE A 69 -0.02 -5.22 0.81
CA PHE A 69 -0.07 -6.67 0.98
C PHE A 69 -1.24 -7.09 1.87
N THR A 70 -1.89 -8.21 1.55
CA THR A 70 -2.96 -8.79 2.35
C THR A 70 -3.04 -10.30 2.19
N ASP A 71 -3.58 -10.95 3.22
CA ASP A 71 -4.00 -12.35 3.25
C ASP A 71 -5.49 -12.54 2.89
N MET A 72 -6.25 -11.44 2.79
CA MET A 72 -7.69 -11.45 2.49
C MET A 72 -8.01 -10.57 1.28
N PRO A 73 -7.79 -11.05 0.05
CA PRO A 73 -8.05 -10.27 -1.15
C PRO A 73 -9.54 -10.14 -1.47
N GLY A 74 -9.89 -9.09 -2.21
CA GLY A 74 -11.24 -8.87 -2.74
C GLY A 74 -11.32 -7.58 -3.54
N ASN A 75 -12.45 -7.38 -4.23
CA ASN A 75 -12.69 -6.17 -5.01
C ASN A 75 -13.55 -5.18 -4.22
N TYR A 76 -13.24 -3.89 -4.35
CA TYR A 76 -14.04 -2.84 -3.74
C TYR A 76 -14.06 -1.59 -4.63
N SER A 77 -15.23 -0.96 -4.74
CA SER A 77 -15.37 0.33 -5.41
C SER A 77 -16.33 1.17 -4.61
N GLY A 78 -15.93 2.41 -4.31
CA GLY A 78 -16.69 3.32 -3.48
C GLY A 78 -16.06 4.71 -3.50
N THR A 79 -16.64 5.63 -2.75
CA THR A 79 -16.08 6.96 -2.51
C THR A 79 -15.01 6.90 -1.42
N LEU A 80 -14.14 7.92 -1.39
CA LEU A 80 -13.17 8.06 -0.30
C LEU A 80 -13.86 8.17 1.07
N ARG A 81 -15.04 8.81 1.13
CA ARG A 81 -15.88 8.85 2.32
C ARG A 81 -16.29 7.45 2.78
N GLU A 82 -16.83 6.64 1.87
CA GLU A 82 -17.23 5.28 2.22
C GLU A 82 -16.04 4.49 2.75
N VAL A 83 -14.88 4.54 2.08
CA VAL A 83 -13.64 3.89 2.56
C VAL A 83 -13.27 4.32 3.98
N PHE A 84 -13.40 5.62 4.27
CA PHE A 84 -13.07 6.17 5.57
C PHE A 84 -14.04 5.73 6.67
N GLU A 85 -15.31 5.53 6.32
CA GLU A 85 -16.38 5.08 7.23
C GLU A 85 -16.42 3.55 7.40
N ILE A 86 -15.71 2.77 6.57
CA ILE A 86 -15.64 1.31 6.70
C ILE A 86 -15.19 0.90 8.13
N PRO A 87 -15.93 0.01 8.81
CA PRO A 87 -15.47 -0.62 10.05
C PRO A 87 -14.33 -1.60 9.77
N LEU A 88 -13.14 -1.39 10.34
CA LEU A 88 -11.89 -2.11 10.06
C LEU A 88 -11.78 -3.47 10.79
N VAL A 89 -12.84 -4.28 10.70
CA VAL A 89 -13.04 -5.51 11.47
C VAL A 89 -12.26 -6.72 10.96
N ASN A 90 -11.70 -6.67 9.75
CA ASN A 90 -10.91 -7.75 9.15
C ASN A 90 -9.80 -7.22 8.24
N ASN A 91 -8.91 -8.10 7.79
CA ASN A 91 -7.74 -7.71 6.99
C ASN A 91 -8.12 -7.19 5.61
N PHE A 92 -9.20 -7.70 5.00
CA PHE A 92 -9.71 -7.17 3.73
C PHE A 92 -10.06 -5.68 3.83
N ARG A 93 -10.85 -5.31 4.84
CA ARG A 93 -11.27 -3.91 5.07
C ARG A 93 -10.11 -3.01 5.46
N ARG A 94 -9.15 -3.51 6.24
CA ARG A 94 -7.90 -2.79 6.56
C ARG A 94 -7.07 -2.56 5.31
N ALA A 95 -6.97 -3.56 4.43
CA ALA A 95 -6.24 -3.45 3.18
C ALA A 95 -6.87 -2.42 2.24
N ILE A 96 -8.21 -2.42 2.07
CA ILE A 96 -8.93 -1.37 1.32
C ILE A 96 -8.56 0.02 1.86
N PHE A 97 -8.65 0.20 3.17
CA PHE A 97 -8.36 1.48 3.84
C PHE A 97 -6.91 1.94 3.60
N VAL A 98 -5.93 1.05 3.84
CA VAL A 98 -4.50 1.37 3.69
C VAL A 98 -4.13 1.64 2.23
N ALA A 99 -4.58 0.80 1.29
CA ALA A 99 -4.34 1.01 -0.14
C ALA A 99 -4.89 2.36 -0.61
N SER A 100 -6.09 2.71 -0.18
CA SER A 100 -6.74 3.98 -0.54
C SER A 100 -6.00 5.19 0.01
N ILE A 101 -5.53 5.14 1.27
CA ILE A 101 -4.72 6.21 1.85
C ILE A 101 -3.40 6.34 1.09
N ASN A 102 -2.74 5.24 0.73
CA ASN A 102 -1.53 5.27 -0.08
C ASN A 102 -1.77 5.97 -1.42
N ALA A 103 -2.87 5.65 -2.10
CA ALA A 103 -3.25 6.26 -3.38
C ALA A 103 -3.53 7.77 -3.24
N VAL A 104 -4.29 8.17 -2.22
CA VAL A 104 -4.63 9.58 -1.97
C VAL A 104 -3.40 10.40 -1.56
N LEU A 105 -2.59 9.91 -0.62
CA LEU A 105 -1.40 10.64 -0.19
C LEU A 105 -0.38 10.78 -1.33
N ARG A 106 -0.28 9.77 -2.22
CA ARG A 106 0.50 9.87 -3.44
C ARG A 106 -0.06 10.95 -4.37
N HIS A 107 -1.37 10.95 -4.62
CA HIS A 107 -2.03 11.97 -5.46
C HIS A 107 -1.76 13.40 -4.95
N LEU A 108 -1.72 13.56 -3.63
CA LEU A 108 -1.45 14.83 -2.96
C LEU A 108 0.04 15.15 -2.82
N ASN A 109 0.94 14.31 -3.36
CA ASN A 109 2.39 14.44 -3.28
C ASN A 109 2.98 14.45 -1.85
N TYR A 110 2.24 13.95 -0.84
CA TYR A 110 2.77 13.80 0.52
C TYR A 110 3.73 12.61 0.63
N ILE A 111 3.50 11.57 -0.17
CA ILE A 111 4.33 10.38 -0.19
C ILE A 111 4.62 9.96 -1.64
N SER A 112 5.62 9.11 -1.79
CA SER A 112 5.96 8.46 -3.05
C SER A 112 6.22 6.96 -2.82
N LYS A 113 6.61 6.23 -3.87
CA LYS A 113 7.00 4.80 -3.78
C LYS A 113 5.92 3.88 -3.18
N THR A 114 4.64 4.19 -3.44
CA THR A 114 3.46 3.41 -3.04
C THR A 114 3.12 2.24 -3.97
N VAL A 115 3.97 1.97 -4.96
CA VAL A 115 3.87 0.86 -5.91
C VAL A 115 5.15 0.06 -5.77
N HIS A 116 5.02 -1.25 -5.66
CA HIS A 116 6.14 -2.14 -5.43
C HIS A 116 7.08 -2.21 -6.65
N CYS A 117 8.33 -2.56 -6.36
CA CYS A 117 9.39 -2.73 -7.34
C CYS A 117 9.10 -3.92 -8.27
N ARG A 118 9.57 -3.84 -9.52
CA ARG A 118 9.39 -4.91 -10.52
C ARG A 118 10.71 -5.44 -11.06
N ASP A 119 10.66 -6.69 -11.52
CA ASP A 119 11.77 -7.38 -12.17
C ASP A 119 13.03 -7.42 -11.29
N LYS A 120 14.08 -6.67 -11.65
CA LYS A 120 15.34 -6.62 -10.90
C LYS A 120 15.32 -5.65 -9.73
N GLU A 121 14.41 -4.68 -9.77
CA GLU A 121 14.33 -3.61 -8.78
C GLU A 121 14.14 -4.11 -7.34
N PRO A 122 13.44 -5.23 -7.01
CA PRO A 122 13.39 -5.73 -5.64
C PRO A 122 14.77 -6.03 -5.05
N GLY A 123 15.69 -6.59 -5.85
CA GLY A 123 17.07 -6.86 -5.43
C GLY A 123 17.88 -5.58 -5.25
N GLU A 124 17.75 -4.64 -6.18
CA GLU A 124 18.41 -3.33 -6.12
C GLU A 124 17.90 -2.48 -4.93
N CYS A 125 16.57 -2.47 -4.72
CA CYS A 125 15.92 -1.79 -3.60
C CYS A 125 16.37 -2.37 -2.25
N ALA A 126 16.53 -3.69 -2.16
CA ALA A 126 17.06 -4.32 -0.96
C ALA A 126 18.51 -3.90 -0.67
N ALA A 127 19.36 -3.75 -1.70
CA ALA A 127 20.71 -3.23 -1.53
C ALA A 127 20.72 -1.78 -1.03
N HIS A 128 19.88 -0.91 -1.60
CA HIS A 128 19.75 0.47 -1.16
C HIS A 128 19.34 0.59 0.33
N LEU A 129 18.52 -0.35 0.84
CA LEU A 129 18.16 -0.36 2.25
C LEU A 129 19.37 -0.59 3.17
N VAL A 130 20.31 -1.45 2.75
CA VAL A 130 21.55 -1.70 3.52
C VAL A 130 22.38 -0.43 3.61
N ASP A 131 22.56 0.26 2.49
CA ASP A 131 23.33 1.50 2.43
C ASP A 131 22.66 2.60 3.25
N TYR A 132 21.35 2.77 3.11
CA TYR A 132 20.56 3.72 3.90
C TYR A 132 20.72 3.49 5.41
N ILE A 133 20.68 2.23 5.87
CA ILE A 133 20.86 1.91 7.29
C ILE A 133 22.28 2.24 7.75
N LYS A 134 23.28 1.90 6.95
CA LYS A 134 24.69 2.19 7.26
C LYS A 134 24.96 3.68 7.36
N GLU A 135 24.51 4.45 6.38
CA GLU A 135 24.73 5.89 6.32
C GLU A 135 24.05 6.61 7.48
N ARG A 136 22.82 6.19 7.84
CA ARG A 136 22.00 6.93 8.80
C ARG A 136 22.13 6.44 10.23
N PHE A 137 22.52 5.18 10.44
CA PHE A 137 22.55 4.54 11.76
C PHE A 137 23.83 3.75 12.04
N GLY A 138 24.77 3.66 11.09
CA GLY A 138 26.03 2.92 11.26
C GLY A 138 25.84 1.41 11.19
N GLN A 139 26.21 0.69 12.25
CA GLN A 139 26.08 -0.78 12.31
C GLN A 139 25.14 -1.19 13.44
N PRO A 140 23.84 -0.87 13.36
CA PRO A 140 22.90 -1.26 14.39
C PRO A 140 22.68 -2.78 14.38
N ARG A 141 22.29 -3.35 15.52
CA ARG A 141 21.67 -4.67 15.54
C ARG A 141 20.28 -4.56 14.89
N ILE A 142 20.05 -5.30 13.81
CA ILE A 142 18.78 -5.32 13.09
C ILE A 142 18.02 -6.60 13.48
N ALA A 143 16.83 -6.42 14.03
CA ALA A 143 16.00 -7.48 14.63
C ALA A 143 16.71 -8.24 15.77
N PHE A 144 15.92 -9.00 16.53
CA PHE A 144 16.36 -9.71 17.73
C PHE A 144 16.65 -11.17 17.43
#